data_AF-A0A369BFF0-F1
#
_entry.id   AF-A0A369BFF0-F1
#
_cell.length_a   1.000
_cell.length_b   1.000
_cell.length_c   1.000
_cell.angle_alpha   90.00
_cell.angle_beta   90.00
_cell.angle_gamma   90.00
#
_symmetry.space_group_name_H-M   'P 1'
#
loop_
_entity.id
_entity.type
_entity.pdbx_description
1 polymer ?
#
loop_
_entity_poly.entity_id
_entity_poly.type
_entity_poly.pdbx_seq_one_letter_code
_entity_poly.pdbx_strand_id
1 'polypeptide(L)'
;MNRYIALSLLLVCIFVLTGCENKGEKTNEVTATKTYFEATVLEVSDTYLLVEPLEGTLERKSADRIKVSTGDIGEEKSLNYLSEAQAGDTVEIGYHGGIAESYPAQINSAYEIKLVAREEAAYDKIPMVMAGGQLYCDTGKESTITARCGVMDGEITSTVEGTQIPTKNDQSNFGTGYGYQFVTDGQIEVYINNKWFIFEKRSEDG
;
A
#
# COMPACT_ATOMS: atom_id res chain seq x y z
N MET A 1 -50.09 -81.85 -15.13
CA MET A 1 -49.55 -82.28 -16.44
C MET A 1 -48.95 -81.06 -17.12
N ASN A 2 -47.62 -80.95 -17.08
CA ASN A 2 -46.89 -79.86 -17.73
C ASN A 2 -46.62 -80.24 -19.18
N ARG A 3 -46.91 -79.34 -20.13
CA ARG A 3 -46.27 -79.35 -21.44
C ARG A 3 -45.92 -77.92 -21.86
N TYR A 4 -44.64 -77.80 -22.19
CA TYR A 4 -43.81 -76.70 -22.65
C TYR A 4 -44.36 -75.98 -23.89
N ILE A 5 -43.93 -74.73 -24.10
CA ILE A 5 -43.16 -74.31 -25.29
C ILE A 5 -42.50 -72.97 -24.96
N ALA A 6 -41.17 -72.95 -25.04
CA ALA A 6 -40.36 -71.76 -25.14
C ALA A 6 -40.35 -71.30 -26.61
N LEU A 7 -40.53 -70.01 -26.85
CA LEU A 7 -40.03 -69.38 -28.07
C LEU A 7 -39.60 -67.95 -27.75
N SER A 8 -38.30 -67.80 -27.57
CA SER A 8 -37.59 -66.52 -27.56
C SER A 8 -37.60 -65.89 -28.95
N LEU A 9 -37.97 -64.61 -29.07
CA LEU A 9 -37.18 -63.63 -29.83
C LEU A 9 -37.73 -62.20 -29.73
N LEU A 10 -36.78 -61.27 -29.69
CA LEU A 10 -36.81 -59.89 -30.18
C LEU A 10 -37.36 -58.76 -29.28
N LEU A 11 -36.42 -58.29 -28.45
CA LEU A 11 -36.04 -56.89 -28.26
C LEU A 11 -36.59 -55.90 -29.32
N VAL A 12 -37.51 -55.01 -28.92
CA VAL A 12 -37.58 -53.62 -29.43
C VAL A 12 -38.02 -52.72 -28.27
N CYS A 13 -37.07 -51.90 -27.81
CA CYS A 13 -37.31 -50.81 -26.87
C CYS A 13 -38.05 -49.67 -27.57
N ILE A 14 -39.29 -49.39 -27.14
CA ILE A 14 -39.89 -48.05 -27.24
C ILE A 14 -40.64 -47.79 -25.93
N PHE A 15 -39.92 -47.25 -24.94
CA PHE A 15 -40.56 -46.56 -23.82
C PHE A 15 -40.74 -45.09 -24.22
N VAL A 16 -41.92 -44.74 -24.69
CA VAL A 16 -42.39 -43.34 -24.59
C VAL A 16 -42.98 -43.21 -23.20
N LEU A 17 -42.17 -42.74 -22.25
CA LEU A 17 -42.66 -42.26 -20.96
C LEU A 17 -42.85 -40.75 -21.06
N THR A 18 -44.10 -40.36 -21.29
CA THR A 18 -44.61 -39.06 -20.90
C THR A 18 -44.58 -38.97 -19.38
N GLY A 19 -43.58 -38.26 -18.84
CA GLY A 19 -43.49 -37.91 -17.43
C GLY A 19 -43.98 -36.48 -17.21
N CYS A 20 -45.02 -36.32 -16.39
CA CYS A 20 -45.51 -35.03 -15.93
C CYS A 20 -44.56 -34.41 -14.90
N GLU A 21 -44.30 -33.11 -15.10
CA GLU A 21 -44.11 -32.04 -14.13
C GLU A 21 -43.65 -32.41 -12.71
N ASN A 22 -42.39 -32.10 -12.40
CA ASN A 22 -42.02 -31.61 -11.09
C ASN A 22 -40.82 -30.65 -11.13
N LYS A 23 -40.96 -29.64 -10.29
CA LYS A 23 -40.15 -28.44 -10.07
C LYS A 23 -38.64 -28.63 -10.14
N GLY A 24 -38.04 -27.84 -11.03
CA GLY A 24 -36.88 -26.97 -10.79
C GLY A 24 -35.75 -27.53 -9.93
N GLU A 25 -34.77 -28.14 -10.58
CA GLU A 25 -33.42 -28.20 -10.05
C GLU A 25 -32.64 -27.03 -10.67
N LYS A 26 -32.74 -25.86 -10.03
CA LYS A 26 -31.80 -24.76 -10.27
C LYS A 26 -30.53 -25.13 -9.53
N THR A 27 -29.50 -25.52 -10.26
CA THR A 27 -28.12 -25.38 -9.80
C THR A 27 -27.93 -23.91 -9.43
N ASN A 28 -27.93 -23.63 -8.12
CA ASN A 28 -27.57 -22.33 -7.60
C ASN A 28 -26.06 -22.15 -7.80
N GLU A 29 -25.65 -21.68 -8.98
CA GLU A 29 -24.49 -20.80 -9.03
C GLU A 29 -24.89 -19.57 -8.22
N VAL A 30 -24.49 -19.55 -6.94
CA VAL A 30 -24.50 -18.33 -6.15
C VAL A 30 -23.50 -17.42 -6.85
N THR A 31 -23.98 -16.54 -7.71
CA THR A 31 -23.19 -15.41 -8.21
C THR A 31 -22.83 -14.59 -6.98
N ALA A 32 -21.66 -14.86 -6.40
CA ALA A 32 -21.18 -14.14 -5.22
C ALA A 32 -21.17 -12.65 -5.57
N THR A 33 -22.03 -11.88 -4.91
CA THR A 33 -22.11 -10.44 -5.13
C THR A 33 -20.77 -9.84 -4.76
N LYS A 34 -20.08 -9.33 -5.78
CA LYS A 34 -18.83 -8.60 -5.65
C LYS A 34 -19.14 -7.21 -5.09
N THR A 35 -18.60 -6.91 -3.92
CA THR A 35 -18.76 -5.61 -3.27
C THR A 35 -17.39 -4.97 -3.12
N TYR A 36 -17.33 -3.65 -3.31
CA TYR A 36 -16.12 -2.86 -3.25
C TYR A 36 -16.34 -1.67 -2.34
N PHE A 37 -15.33 -1.34 -1.55
CA PHE A 37 -15.32 -0.10 -0.77
C PHE A 37 -13.89 0.43 -0.65
N GLU A 38 -13.80 1.75 -0.53
CA GLU A 38 -12.54 2.43 -0.25
C GLU A 38 -12.36 2.60 1.26
N ALA A 39 -11.11 2.46 1.71
CA ALA A 39 -10.75 2.58 3.11
C ALA A 39 -9.30 3.04 3.28
N THR A 40 -9.02 3.68 4.41
CA THR A 40 -7.66 4.00 4.86
C THR A 40 -7.10 2.84 5.66
N VAL A 41 -5.89 2.39 5.36
CA VAL A 41 -5.18 1.35 6.10
C VAL A 41 -4.72 1.91 7.44
N LEU A 42 -5.11 1.27 8.54
CA LEU A 42 -4.70 1.62 9.90
C LEU A 42 -3.55 0.76 10.40
N GLU A 43 -3.53 -0.52 10.01
CA GLU A 43 -2.54 -1.51 10.44
C GLU A 43 -2.34 -2.57 9.35
N VAL A 44 -1.10 -2.99 9.17
CA VAL A 44 -0.72 -4.07 8.26
C VAL A 44 -0.20 -5.25 9.07
N SER A 45 -0.72 -6.44 8.78
CA SER A 45 -0.28 -7.71 9.34
C SER A 45 -0.12 -8.74 8.22
N ASP A 46 0.64 -9.82 8.47
CA ASP A 46 0.86 -10.90 7.50
C ASP A 46 -0.43 -11.59 7.03
N THR A 47 -1.51 -11.49 7.82
CA THR A 47 -2.76 -12.21 7.58
C THR A 47 -4.00 -11.32 7.48
N TYR A 48 -3.87 -10.02 7.75
CA TYR A 48 -4.97 -9.08 7.66
C TYR A 48 -4.50 -7.63 7.45
N LEU A 49 -5.40 -6.81 6.93
CA LEU A 49 -5.33 -5.35 7.06
C LEU A 49 -6.40 -4.89 8.05
N LEU A 50 -6.05 -3.97 8.95
CA LEU A 50 -7.05 -3.19 9.67
C LEU A 50 -7.28 -1.91 8.89
N VAL A 51 -8.53 -1.62 8.57
CA VAL A 51 -8.87 -0.45 7.74
C VAL A 51 -10.00 0.36 8.35
N GLU A 52 -10.03 1.63 7.98
CA GLU A 52 -11.09 2.58 8.26
C GLU A 52 -11.86 2.89 6.98
N PRO A 53 -13.11 2.40 6.80
CA PRO A 53 -13.89 2.68 5.60
C PRO A 53 -14.18 4.17 5.45
N LEU A 54 -14.25 4.65 4.19
CA LEU A 54 -14.60 6.04 3.92
C LEU A 54 -15.97 6.42 4.49
N GLU A 55 -16.10 7.68 4.91
CA GLU A 55 -17.33 8.22 5.48
C GLU A 55 -18.54 8.07 4.54
N GLY A 56 -19.69 7.72 5.11
CA GLY A 56 -20.95 7.57 4.37
C GLY A 56 -21.16 6.25 3.61
N THR A 57 -20.15 5.36 3.57
CA THR A 57 -20.25 4.01 2.97
C THR A 57 -21.11 3.05 3.80
N LEU A 58 -21.52 1.91 3.23
CA LEU A 58 -22.26 0.88 3.98
C LEU A 58 -21.35 0.21 5.03
N GLU A 59 -20.10 0.04 4.68
CA GLU A 59 -19.04 -0.52 5.49
C GLU A 59 -18.77 0.38 6.71
N ARG A 60 -18.70 1.70 6.50
CA ARG A 60 -18.61 2.68 7.59
C ARG A 60 -19.79 2.63 8.55
N LYS A 61 -21.00 2.39 8.03
CA LYS A 61 -22.20 2.20 8.88
C LYS A 61 -22.13 0.92 9.71
N SER A 62 -21.38 -0.08 9.24
CA SER A 62 -21.14 -1.31 10.01
C SER A 62 -20.12 -1.08 11.12
N ALA A 63 -18.98 -0.45 10.81
CA ALA A 63 -17.98 -0.05 11.79
C ALA A 63 -17.00 0.99 11.20
N ASP A 64 -16.41 1.79 12.09
CA ASP A 64 -15.25 2.64 11.79
C ASP A 64 -13.96 1.85 11.60
N ARG A 65 -13.87 0.64 12.18
CA ARG A 65 -12.69 -0.24 12.08
C ARG A 65 -13.10 -1.62 11.61
N ILE A 66 -12.54 -2.05 10.47
CA ILE A 66 -12.79 -3.36 9.88
C ILE A 66 -11.48 -4.11 9.70
N LYS A 67 -11.40 -5.32 10.25
CA LYS A 67 -10.32 -6.27 9.99
C LYS A 67 -10.65 -7.06 8.73
N VAL A 68 -9.77 -6.99 7.74
CA VAL A 68 -9.93 -7.63 6.44
C VAL A 68 -8.90 -8.74 6.31
N SER A 69 -9.36 -9.98 6.27
CA SER A 69 -8.51 -11.15 6.06
C SER A 69 -7.92 -11.13 4.64
N THR A 70 -6.61 -11.36 4.52
CA THR A 70 -5.90 -11.37 3.24
C THR A 70 -5.64 -12.79 2.70
N GLY A 71 -6.02 -13.83 3.45
CA GLY A 71 -5.67 -15.22 3.13
C GLY A 71 -6.28 -15.78 1.83
N ASP A 72 -7.39 -15.20 1.37
CA ASP A 72 -8.08 -15.63 0.13
C ASP A 72 -7.59 -14.86 -1.12
N ILE A 73 -6.68 -13.90 -0.96
CA ILE A 73 -6.16 -13.07 -2.05
C ILE A 73 -5.13 -13.86 -2.85
N GLY A 74 -5.46 -14.13 -4.11
CA GLY A 74 -4.56 -14.80 -5.07
C GLY A 74 -4.11 -13.92 -6.23
N GLU A 75 -4.60 -12.68 -6.33
CA GLU A 75 -4.31 -11.79 -7.45
C GLU A 75 -2.92 -11.15 -7.27
N GLU A 76 -2.07 -11.26 -8.30
CA GLU A 76 -0.65 -10.87 -8.23
C GLU A 76 -0.47 -9.40 -7.84
N LYS A 77 -1.28 -8.48 -8.38
CA LYS A 77 -1.15 -7.06 -8.05
C LYS A 77 -1.53 -6.78 -6.60
N SER A 78 -2.56 -7.44 -6.10
CA SER A 78 -2.99 -7.36 -4.69
C SER A 78 -1.87 -7.88 -3.78
N LEU A 79 -1.22 -9.00 -4.14
CA LEU A 79 -0.09 -9.54 -3.39
C LEU A 79 1.14 -8.61 -3.42
N ASN A 80 1.43 -8.03 -4.59
CA ASN A 80 2.51 -7.05 -4.72
C ASN A 80 2.25 -5.83 -3.83
N TYR A 81 1.04 -5.29 -3.84
CA TYR A 81 0.65 -4.22 -2.93
C TYR A 81 0.83 -4.63 -1.47
N LEU A 82 0.29 -5.79 -1.05
CA LEU A 82 0.36 -6.25 0.33
C LEU A 82 1.80 -6.38 0.85
N SER A 83 2.76 -6.71 -0.03
CA SER A 83 4.19 -6.79 0.34
C SER A 83 4.82 -5.44 0.70
N GLU A 84 4.22 -4.33 0.27
CA GLU A 84 4.71 -2.96 0.47
C GLU A 84 3.68 -2.04 1.14
N ALA A 85 2.56 -2.61 1.64
CA ALA A 85 1.45 -1.88 2.23
C ALA A 85 1.89 -1.11 3.48
N GLN A 86 1.34 0.09 3.66
CA GLN A 86 1.66 0.97 4.78
C GLN A 86 0.38 1.50 5.43
N ALA A 87 0.46 1.78 6.73
CA ALA A 87 -0.59 2.54 7.40
C ALA A 87 -0.68 3.94 6.77
N GLY A 88 -1.91 4.41 6.57
CA GLY A 88 -2.26 5.64 5.84
C GLY A 88 -2.68 5.41 4.39
N ASP A 89 -2.27 4.30 3.76
CA ASP A 89 -2.63 4.02 2.37
C ASP A 89 -4.16 4.04 2.20
N THR A 90 -4.64 4.63 1.12
CA THR A 90 -6.04 4.48 0.69
C THR A 90 -6.13 3.33 -0.30
N VAL A 91 -6.99 2.37 0.00
CA VAL A 91 -7.16 1.15 -0.79
C VAL A 91 -8.63 0.93 -1.16
N GLU A 92 -8.87 0.33 -2.32
CA GLU A 92 -10.15 -0.27 -2.69
C GLU A 92 -10.10 -1.77 -2.40
N ILE A 93 -11.07 -2.27 -1.63
CA ILE A 93 -11.13 -3.65 -1.17
C ILE A 93 -12.34 -4.34 -1.80
N GLY A 94 -12.08 -5.37 -2.58
CA GLY A 94 -13.08 -6.28 -3.12
C GLY A 94 -13.31 -7.46 -2.19
N TYR A 95 -14.56 -7.69 -1.77
CA TYR A 95 -14.90 -8.78 -0.87
C TYR A 95 -16.20 -9.49 -1.22
N HIS A 96 -16.34 -10.71 -0.70
CA HIS A 96 -17.54 -11.52 -0.80
C HIS A 96 -18.30 -11.58 0.53
N GLY A 97 -19.63 -11.64 0.43
CA GLY A 97 -20.50 -11.87 1.59
C GLY A 97 -20.79 -10.61 2.40
N GLY A 98 -21.01 -10.78 3.70
CA GLY A 98 -21.35 -9.70 4.62
C GLY A 98 -20.20 -9.34 5.57
N ILE A 99 -20.39 -8.26 6.31
CA ILE A 99 -19.48 -7.84 7.37
C ILE A 99 -19.94 -8.49 8.66
N ALA A 100 -19.06 -9.20 9.35
CA ALA A 100 -19.37 -9.77 10.65
C ALA A 100 -19.33 -8.67 11.72
N GLU A 101 -20.48 -8.48 12.39
CA GLU A 101 -20.68 -7.45 13.41
C GLU A 101 -19.94 -7.81 14.72
N SER A 102 -18.67 -7.40 14.80
CA SER A 102 -17.83 -7.40 16.00
C SER A 102 -17.09 -6.06 16.14
N TYR A 103 -16.23 -5.91 17.14
CA TYR A 103 -15.36 -4.72 17.24
C TYR A 103 -13.88 -5.11 17.41
N PRO A 104 -13.01 -4.84 16.42
CA PRO A 104 -13.34 -4.34 15.08
C PRO A 104 -14.27 -5.31 14.31
N ALA A 105 -15.03 -4.80 13.34
CA ALA A 105 -15.85 -5.66 12.48
C ALA A 105 -14.95 -6.49 11.55
N GLN A 106 -15.46 -7.54 10.92
CA GLN A 106 -14.62 -8.47 10.16
C GLN A 106 -15.15 -8.75 8.76
N ILE A 107 -14.22 -8.77 7.79
CA ILE A 107 -14.41 -9.30 6.44
C ILE A 107 -13.45 -10.48 6.30
N ASN A 108 -14.01 -11.68 6.15
CA ASN A 108 -13.21 -12.91 6.13
C ASN A 108 -12.75 -13.34 4.74
N SER A 109 -13.38 -12.81 3.68
CA SER A 109 -13.13 -13.24 2.30
C SER A 109 -12.99 -12.03 1.37
N ALA A 110 -11.86 -11.33 1.52
CA ALA A 110 -11.40 -10.37 0.53
C ALA A 110 -10.67 -11.12 -0.60
N TYR A 111 -10.96 -10.76 -1.84
CA TYR A 111 -10.36 -11.41 -3.01
C TYR A 111 -9.48 -10.46 -3.83
N GLU A 112 -9.55 -9.16 -3.56
CA GLU A 112 -8.83 -8.12 -4.30
C GLU A 112 -8.58 -6.93 -3.39
N ILE A 113 -7.36 -6.39 -3.43
CA ILE A 113 -7.01 -5.12 -2.77
C ILE A 113 -6.18 -4.31 -3.76
N LYS A 114 -6.63 -3.08 -4.03
CA LYS A 114 -5.95 -2.15 -4.92
C LYS A 114 -5.55 -0.90 -4.17
N LEU A 115 -4.30 -0.49 -4.34
CA LEU A 115 -3.88 0.84 -3.95
C LEU A 115 -4.63 1.90 -4.78
N VAL A 116 -5.33 2.80 -4.10
CA VAL A 116 -5.98 3.98 -4.70
C VAL A 116 -5.08 5.19 -4.55
N ALA A 117 -4.57 5.42 -3.34
CA ALA A 117 -3.57 6.44 -3.06
C ALA A 117 -2.58 5.89 -2.04
N ARG A 118 -1.29 6.03 -2.32
CA ARG A 118 -0.26 5.77 -1.31
C ARG A 118 -0.40 6.85 -0.24
N GLU A 119 -0.28 6.48 1.03
CA GLU A 119 0.15 7.49 1.99
C GLU A 119 1.47 8.02 1.45
N GLU A 120 1.56 9.32 1.22
CA GLU A 120 2.87 9.89 0.99
C GLU A 120 3.64 9.64 2.28
N ALA A 121 4.42 8.55 2.32
CA ALA A 121 5.45 8.36 3.31
C ALA A 121 6.12 9.70 3.37
N ALA A 122 5.94 10.42 4.48
CA ALA A 122 6.40 11.78 4.60
C ALA A 122 7.87 11.70 4.27
N TYR A 123 8.24 12.09 3.04
CA TYR A 123 9.62 12.27 2.71
C TYR A 123 9.99 13.36 3.71
N ASP A 124 10.80 12.99 4.71
CA ASP A 124 11.59 13.97 5.44
C ASP A 124 12.02 14.95 4.37
N LYS A 125 11.61 16.21 4.56
CA LYS A 125 11.84 17.26 3.56
C LYS A 125 13.24 17.05 3.03
N ILE A 126 13.42 17.15 1.70
CA ILE A 126 14.74 17.00 1.04
C ILE A 126 15.84 17.50 1.99
N PRO A 127 16.91 16.73 2.27
CA PRO A 127 17.88 17.10 3.29
C PRO A 127 18.29 18.57 3.11
N MET A 128 18.12 19.35 4.18
CA MET A 128 18.28 20.79 4.20
C MET A 128 19.24 21.17 5.30
N VAL A 129 20.04 22.18 5.04
CA VAL A 129 20.92 22.80 6.03
C VAL A 129 20.86 24.32 5.87
N MET A 130 20.77 25.01 7.00
CA MET A 130 20.93 26.46 7.06
C MET A 130 22.39 26.77 7.38
N ALA A 131 23.10 27.38 6.45
CA ALA A 131 24.51 27.73 6.58
C ALA A 131 24.74 29.15 6.07
N GLY A 132 25.52 29.97 6.79
CA GLY A 132 25.78 31.36 6.37
C GLY A 132 24.53 32.24 6.24
N GLY A 133 23.44 31.91 6.94
CA GLY A 133 22.15 32.61 6.87
C GLY A 133 21.29 32.21 5.67
N GLN A 134 21.70 31.19 4.91
CA GLN A 134 21.00 30.74 3.72
C GLN A 134 20.62 29.26 3.83
N LEU A 135 19.42 28.93 3.33
CA LEU A 135 18.95 27.56 3.23
C LEU A 135 19.49 26.89 1.96
N TYR A 136 20.12 25.73 2.12
CA TYR A 136 20.59 24.88 1.04
C TYR A 136 19.87 23.52 1.09
N CYS A 137 19.52 22.99 -0.09
CA CYS A 137 18.81 21.73 -0.24
C CYS A 137 19.69 20.72 -0.98
N ASP A 138 19.68 19.46 -0.55
CA ASP A 138 20.36 18.36 -1.24
C ASP A 138 19.83 18.23 -2.67
N THR A 139 20.75 18.04 -3.60
CA THR A 139 20.47 17.82 -5.03
C THR A 139 20.41 16.33 -5.38
N GLY A 140 20.79 15.45 -4.45
CA GLY A 140 20.95 14.01 -4.65
C GLY A 140 22.24 13.64 -5.41
N LYS A 141 23.14 14.61 -5.66
CA LYS A 141 24.39 14.40 -6.41
C LYS A 141 25.59 14.32 -5.47
N GLU A 142 26.44 13.33 -5.69
CA GLU A 142 27.76 13.24 -5.07
C GLU A 142 28.76 14.14 -5.82
N SER A 143 29.63 14.82 -5.09
CA SER A 143 30.68 15.66 -5.66
C SER A 143 31.75 14.81 -6.36
N THR A 144 32.22 15.30 -7.51
CA THR A 144 33.31 14.67 -8.28
C THR A 144 34.68 15.26 -7.94
N ILE A 145 34.75 16.24 -7.03
CA ILE A 145 36.00 16.92 -6.64
C ILE A 145 36.80 16.03 -5.68
N THR A 146 37.97 15.59 -6.15
CA THR A 146 38.87 14.68 -5.39
C THR A 146 39.99 15.39 -4.63
N ALA A 147 40.34 16.62 -5.01
CA ALA A 147 41.39 17.40 -4.34
C ALA A 147 40.76 18.43 -3.40
N ARG A 148 40.89 18.23 -2.09
CA ARG A 148 40.39 19.15 -1.06
C ARG A 148 41.50 19.62 -0.13
N CYS A 149 41.57 20.92 0.10
CA CYS A 149 42.30 21.47 1.23
C CYS A 149 41.55 21.05 2.50
N GLY A 150 42.18 20.33 3.42
CA GLY A 150 41.52 19.58 4.51
C GLY A 150 40.91 20.41 5.63
N VAL A 151 40.52 21.67 5.40
CA VAL A 151 39.85 22.53 6.39
C VAL A 151 38.39 22.71 5.98
N MET A 152 37.48 22.32 6.88
CA MET A 152 36.03 22.54 6.72
C MET A 152 35.69 24.02 6.96
N ASP A 153 34.68 24.56 6.26
CA ASP A 153 34.22 25.94 6.48
C ASP A 153 33.26 26.02 7.68
N GLY A 154 32.54 24.94 7.97
CA GLY A 154 31.70 24.82 9.15
C GLY A 154 31.28 23.38 9.41
N GLU A 155 30.49 23.19 10.47
CA GLU A 155 29.95 21.90 10.90
C GLU A 155 28.49 22.06 11.31
N ILE A 156 27.64 21.10 10.96
CA ILE A 156 26.24 21.05 11.38
C ILE A 156 26.19 20.63 12.85
N THR A 157 25.76 21.54 13.73
CA THR A 157 25.80 21.36 15.20
C THR A 157 24.43 21.09 15.82
N SER A 158 23.33 21.29 15.09
CA SER A 158 21.97 21.02 15.58
C SER A 158 21.06 20.44 14.49
N THR A 159 19.97 19.79 14.91
CA THR A 159 18.98 19.22 13.99
C THR A 159 17.57 19.59 14.44
N VAL A 160 16.67 19.78 13.48
CA VAL A 160 15.21 19.73 13.66
C VAL A 160 14.69 18.35 13.26
N GLU A 161 13.38 18.11 13.42
CA GLU A 161 12.72 16.93 12.86
C GLU A 161 12.84 16.93 11.32
N GLY A 162 12.91 15.75 10.70
CA GLY A 162 13.18 15.62 9.26
C GLY A 162 12.16 16.31 8.35
N THR A 163 10.95 16.54 8.83
CA THR A 163 9.89 17.27 8.12
C THR A 163 9.95 18.79 8.26
N GLN A 164 10.81 19.33 9.13
CA GLN A 164 10.91 20.75 9.41
C GLN A 164 12.00 21.44 8.59
N ILE A 165 11.79 22.74 8.30
CA ILE A 165 12.80 23.58 7.64
C ILE A 165 13.74 24.13 8.72
N PRO A 166 15.06 23.90 8.62
CA PRO A 166 16.03 24.52 9.51
C PRO A 166 15.98 26.04 9.45
N THR A 167 16.07 26.71 10.61
CA THR A 167 15.96 28.19 10.69
C THR A 167 17.15 28.86 11.35
N LYS A 168 18.04 28.08 11.99
CA LYS A 168 19.26 28.56 12.64
C LYS A 168 20.47 28.15 11.83
N ASN A 169 21.52 28.98 11.80
CA ASN A 169 22.78 28.54 11.23
C ASN A 169 23.26 27.23 11.87
N ASP A 170 23.91 26.42 11.06
CA ASP A 170 24.50 25.13 11.44
C ASP A 170 23.44 24.13 11.92
N GLN A 171 22.21 24.29 11.45
CA GLN A 171 21.07 23.42 11.72
C GLN A 171 20.66 22.68 10.45
N SER A 172 20.41 21.38 10.57
CA SER A 172 19.85 20.56 9.50
C SER A 172 18.52 19.92 9.90
N ASN A 173 17.91 19.21 8.96
CA ASN A 173 16.81 18.25 9.24
C ASN A 173 17.26 16.79 9.04
N PHE A 174 18.57 16.52 8.98
CA PHE A 174 19.11 15.19 8.67
C PHE A 174 20.21 14.72 9.62
N GLY A 175 20.40 15.42 10.75
CA GLY A 175 21.38 15.08 11.78
C GLY A 175 22.55 16.07 11.92
N THR A 176 23.51 15.73 12.78
CA THR A 176 24.60 16.62 13.21
C THR A 176 25.97 15.95 13.03
N GLY A 177 27.04 16.73 13.16
CA GLY A 177 28.43 16.25 13.07
C GLY A 177 28.96 16.17 11.63
N TYR A 178 28.24 16.74 10.67
CA TYR A 178 28.64 16.80 9.27
C TYR A 178 29.35 18.13 8.98
N GLY A 179 30.58 18.06 8.47
CA GLY A 179 31.29 19.24 7.98
C GLY A 179 30.75 19.69 6.63
N TYR A 180 30.82 20.98 6.32
CA TYR A 180 30.47 21.51 5.01
C TYR A 180 31.51 22.51 4.48
N GLN A 181 31.50 22.72 3.16
CA GLN A 181 32.35 23.69 2.46
C GLN A 181 31.53 24.52 1.46
N PHE A 182 31.81 25.81 1.38
CA PHE A 182 31.26 26.69 0.35
C PHE A 182 32.05 26.51 -0.94
N VAL A 183 31.37 26.08 -2.01
CA VAL A 183 31.99 25.89 -3.33
C VAL A 183 31.76 27.11 -4.21
N THR A 184 30.54 27.65 -4.19
CA THR A 184 30.15 28.90 -4.87
C THR A 184 29.10 29.63 -4.03
N ASP A 185 28.73 30.86 -4.41
CA ASP A 185 27.69 31.64 -3.73
C ASP A 185 26.33 30.90 -3.63
N GLY A 186 26.06 29.96 -4.54
CA GLY A 186 24.82 29.18 -4.60
C GLY A 186 24.98 27.71 -4.22
N GLN A 187 26.17 27.25 -3.85
CA GLN A 187 26.42 25.83 -3.64
C GLN A 187 27.35 25.59 -2.46
N ILE A 188 26.93 24.68 -1.58
CA ILE A 188 27.80 24.07 -0.59
C ILE A 188 27.92 22.58 -0.88
N GLU A 189 28.94 21.97 -0.31
CA GLU A 189 29.05 20.52 -0.25
C GLU A 189 29.14 20.07 1.19
N VAL A 190 28.41 19.02 1.54
CA VAL A 190 28.34 18.48 2.90
C VAL A 190 28.98 17.11 2.92
N TYR A 191 29.87 16.88 3.88
CA TYR A 191 30.55 15.61 4.08
C TYR A 191 29.71 14.67 4.96
N ILE A 192 29.06 13.70 4.33
CA ILE A 192 28.13 12.76 4.96
C ILE A 192 28.61 11.35 4.63
N ASN A 193 28.81 10.51 5.66
CA ASN A 193 29.16 9.09 5.49
C ASN A 193 30.33 8.84 4.52
N ASN A 194 31.43 9.57 4.73
CA ASN A 194 32.65 9.53 3.93
C ASN A 194 32.54 10.00 2.47
N LYS A 195 31.43 10.66 2.11
CA LYS A 195 31.18 11.20 0.77
C LYS A 195 30.79 12.66 0.83
N TRP A 196 30.98 13.37 -0.26
CA TRP A 196 30.59 14.77 -0.38
C TRP A 196 29.34 14.87 -1.22
N PHE A 197 28.28 15.46 -0.66
CA PHE A 197 27.01 15.66 -1.35
C PHE A 197 26.83 17.13 -1.68
N ILE A 198 26.27 17.41 -2.86
CA ILE A 198 26.06 18.76 -3.37
C ILE A 198 24.71 19.29 -2.90
N PHE A 199 24.74 20.44 -2.23
CA PHE A 199 23.55 21.17 -1.81
C PHE A 199 23.54 22.52 -2.50
N GLU A 200 22.38 22.91 -3.02
CA GLU A 200 22.18 24.17 -3.73
C GLU A 200 21.27 25.10 -2.94
N LYS A 201 21.57 26.40 -3.01
CA LYS A 201 20.79 27.46 -2.36
C LYS A 201 19.35 27.38 -2.85
N ARG A 202 18.40 27.34 -1.92
CA ARG A 202 16.98 27.43 -2.26
C ARG A 202 16.66 28.85 -2.76
N SER A 203 16.21 28.96 -4.01
CA SER A 203 15.65 30.21 -4.53
C SER A 203 14.37 30.55 -3.75
N GLU A 204 14.20 31.81 -3.36
CA GLU A 204 13.00 32.29 -2.65
C GLU A 204 11.75 32.34 -3.54
N ASP A 205 11.88 31.99 -4.83
CA ASP A 205 10.84 32.09 -5.86
C ASP A 205 10.12 30.76 -6.15
N GLY A 206 9.58 30.08 -5.13
CA GLY A 206 8.81 28.84 -5.31
C GLY A 206 7.84 28.52 -4.19
#